data_AF-A0A0Q6XPQ6-F1
#
_entry.id   AF-A0A0Q6XPQ6-F1
#
_cell.length_a   1.000
_cell.length_b   1.000
_cell.length_c   1.000
_cell.angle_alpha   90.00
_cell.angle_beta   90.00
_cell.angle_gamma   90.00
#
_symmetry.space_group_name_H-M   'P 1'
#
loop_
_entity.id
_entity.type
_entity.pdbx_description
1 polymer ?
#
loop_
_entity_poly.entity_id
_entity_poly.type
_entity_poly.pdbx_seq_one_letter_code
_entity_poly.pdbx_strand_id
1 'polypeptide(L)'
;MTTTHPPRHEASGPGFVLRHLMGEYSLGRSYWVHTVLLGGLVTVAGGMLLGRLGERYGLRYLSIGVIVFEVGVVAVWLWALAGTWMASFRHLMGRGSKLWAVLAMLSLTAASVSTVREAAHMRPFITEHWATAMGRQPAGDFHIELIDGGQVVAFTGGVNESAAAALDRAIANAPKVTTVRLESPGGWLREGERMAEVVRRYGLRTRIETECHSSCTLVFLAGNDRTMAPGAKLGFHRGRAIGGGDPDEPPDRREAAIYLRAGLTPAFVRRILATPHASIWVPSHEVLYQAGVLTRRG
;
A
#
# COMPACT_ATOMS: atom_id res chain seq x y z
N MET A 1 -24.42 -64.69 25.82
CA MET A 1 -23.63 -63.62 26.43
C MET A 1 -22.75 -63.01 25.34
N THR A 2 -23.11 -61.82 24.91
CA THR A 2 -22.47 -60.98 23.90
C THR A 2 -21.26 -60.28 24.52
N THR A 3 -20.06 -60.51 23.99
CA THR A 3 -18.90 -59.65 24.23
C THR A 3 -18.61 -58.84 22.97
N THR A 4 -19.34 -57.74 22.79
CA THR A 4 -18.99 -56.68 21.84
C THR A 4 -17.85 -55.87 22.43
N HIS A 5 -16.64 -56.01 21.90
CA HIS A 5 -15.56 -55.07 22.19
C HIS A 5 -15.85 -53.73 21.50
N PRO A 6 -15.71 -52.59 22.20
CA PRO A 6 -15.84 -51.30 21.55
C PRO A 6 -14.69 -51.12 20.55
N PRO A 7 -14.92 -50.47 19.40
CA PRO A 7 -13.85 -50.15 18.47
C PRO A 7 -12.84 -49.25 19.19
N ARG A 8 -11.58 -49.68 19.24
CA ARG A 8 -10.49 -48.80 19.67
C ARG A 8 -10.44 -47.65 18.68
N HIS A 9 -10.72 -46.43 19.13
CA HIS A 9 -10.32 -45.25 18.39
C HIS A 9 -8.79 -45.30 18.27
N GLU A 10 -8.27 -45.74 17.12
CA GLU A 10 -6.90 -45.41 16.74
C GLU A 10 -6.82 -43.89 16.80
N ALA A 11 -6.13 -43.35 17.81
CA ALA A 11 -5.82 -41.94 17.86
C ALA A 11 -5.08 -41.63 16.55
N SER A 12 -5.74 -40.92 15.64
CA SER A 12 -5.13 -40.45 14.41
C SER A 12 -3.82 -39.78 14.80
N GLY A 13 -2.70 -40.32 14.33
CA GLY A 13 -1.38 -39.85 14.70
C GLY A 13 -1.23 -38.33 14.50
N PRO A 14 -0.21 -37.73 15.11
CA PRO A 14 -0.03 -36.28 15.06
C PRO A 14 -0.10 -35.74 13.62
N GLY A 15 -0.81 -34.62 13.44
CA GLY A 15 -0.98 -33.99 12.13
C GLY A 15 0.34 -33.44 11.55
N PHE A 16 0.33 -33.08 10.27
CA PHE A 16 1.50 -32.60 9.53
C PHE A 16 2.33 -31.55 10.29
N VAL A 17 1.66 -30.55 10.87
CA VAL A 17 2.26 -29.44 11.64
C VAL A 17 3.04 -29.97 12.84
N LEU A 18 2.40 -30.81 13.67
CA LEU A 18 3.00 -31.39 14.87
C LEU A 18 4.15 -32.33 14.54
N ARG A 19 4.01 -33.18 13.52
CA ARG A 19 5.08 -34.09 13.07
C ARG A 19 6.34 -33.34 12.64
N HIS A 20 6.17 -32.19 12.00
CA HIS A 20 7.31 -31.33 11.65
C HIS A 20 7.96 -30.75 12.90
N LEU A 21 7.19 -30.22 13.84
CA LEU A 21 7.70 -29.70 15.12
C LEU A 21 8.41 -30.77 15.95
N MET A 22 7.98 -32.04 15.85
CA MET A 22 8.66 -33.16 16.49
C MET A 22 9.91 -33.64 15.74
N GLY A 23 10.24 -33.05 14.58
CA GLY A 23 11.40 -33.41 13.77
C GLY A 23 11.28 -34.79 13.11
N GLU A 24 10.07 -35.30 12.88
CA GLU A 24 9.85 -36.64 12.31
C GLU A 24 10.16 -36.75 10.82
N TYR A 25 10.24 -35.62 10.11
CA TYR A 25 10.65 -35.59 8.72
C TYR A 25 12.17 -35.59 8.58
N SER A 26 12.67 -36.13 7.46
CA SER A 26 14.10 -36.12 7.16
C SER A 26 14.65 -34.69 7.14
N LEU A 27 15.93 -34.55 7.52
CA LEU A 27 16.62 -33.25 7.53
C LEU A 27 16.49 -32.54 6.18
N GLY A 28 16.72 -33.25 5.06
CA GLY A 28 16.62 -32.67 3.72
C GLY A 28 15.21 -32.15 3.38
N ARG A 29 14.15 -32.86 3.78
CA ARG A 29 12.77 -32.41 3.55
C ARG A 29 12.44 -31.18 4.41
N SER A 30 12.77 -31.25 5.69
CA SER A 30 12.54 -30.14 6.64
C SER A 30 13.25 -28.86 6.19
N TYR A 31 14.51 -28.99 5.80
CA TYR A 31 15.32 -27.85 5.36
C TYR A 31 14.87 -27.32 3.99
N TRP A 32 14.90 -28.14 2.93
CA TRP A 32 14.67 -27.64 1.57
C TRP A 32 13.21 -27.36 1.26
N VAL A 33 12.29 -28.20 1.72
CA VAL A 33 10.87 -28.08 1.36
C VAL A 33 10.13 -27.19 2.36
N HIS A 34 10.21 -27.50 3.66
CA HIS A 34 9.40 -26.82 4.65
C HIS A 34 9.96 -25.44 5.05
N THR A 35 11.28 -25.24 4.94
CA THR A 35 11.91 -23.95 5.26
C THR A 35 12.18 -23.13 4.01
N VAL A 36 13.04 -23.61 3.11
CA VAL A 36 13.49 -22.81 1.95
C VAL A 36 12.37 -22.62 0.93
N LEU A 37 11.80 -23.71 0.40
CA LEU A 37 10.80 -23.63 -0.66
C LEU A 37 9.48 -23.00 -0.17
N LEU A 38 8.95 -23.47 0.96
CA LEU A 38 7.71 -22.92 1.51
C LEU A 38 7.87 -21.44 1.89
N GLY A 39 8.95 -21.07 2.57
CA GLY A 39 9.22 -19.68 2.94
C GLY A 39 9.31 -18.78 1.71
N GLY A 40 10.09 -19.18 0.70
CA GLY A 40 10.20 -18.45 -0.56
C GLY A 40 8.86 -18.32 -1.29
N LEU A 41 8.07 -19.41 -1.34
CA LEU A 41 6.76 -19.40 -1.98
C LEU A 41 5.76 -18.47 -1.27
N VAL A 42 5.70 -18.52 0.06
CA VAL A 42 4.81 -17.66 0.86
C VAL A 42 5.17 -16.19 0.62
N THR A 43 6.46 -15.85 0.64
CA THR A 43 6.92 -14.47 0.39
C THR A 43 6.56 -14.00 -1.02
N VAL A 44 6.89 -14.77 -2.06
CA VAL A 44 6.64 -14.37 -3.46
C VAL A 44 5.14 -14.31 -3.77
N ALA A 45 4.39 -15.37 -3.43
CA ALA A 45 2.96 -15.43 -3.71
C ALA A 45 2.19 -14.36 -2.92
N GLY A 46 2.56 -14.14 -1.66
CA GLY A 46 1.99 -13.11 -0.82
C GLY A 46 2.26 -11.70 -1.35
N GLY A 47 3.50 -11.40 -1.74
CA GLY A 47 3.84 -10.12 -2.36
C GLY A 47 3.06 -9.87 -3.66
N MET A 48 2.93 -10.88 -4.53
CA MET A 48 2.12 -10.79 -5.75
C MET A 48 0.63 -10.56 -5.43
N LEU A 49 0.09 -11.23 -4.42
CA LEU A 49 -1.29 -11.05 -3.98
C LEU A 49 -1.52 -9.63 -3.44
N LEU A 50 -0.65 -9.16 -2.54
CA LEU A 50 -0.72 -7.81 -1.98
C LEU A 50 -0.63 -6.73 -3.06
N GLY A 51 0.25 -6.92 -4.06
CA GLY A 51 0.33 -6.02 -5.21
C GLY A 51 -1.01 -5.91 -5.97
N ARG A 52 -1.68 -7.05 -6.21
CA ARG A 52 -3.00 -7.08 -6.87
C ARG A 52 -4.10 -6.49 -5.98
N LEU A 53 -4.09 -6.77 -4.68
CA LEU A 53 -5.03 -6.17 -3.73
C LEU A 53 -4.83 -4.64 -3.66
N GLY A 54 -3.59 -4.19 -3.74
CA GLY A 54 -3.22 -2.78 -3.75
C GLY A 54 -3.69 -2.02 -4.97
N GLU A 55 -4.04 -2.70 -6.07
CA GLU A 55 -4.68 -2.07 -7.22
C GLU A 55 -6.19 -1.88 -7.02
N ARG A 56 -6.83 -2.75 -6.23
CA ARG A 56 -8.30 -2.79 -6.06
C ARG A 56 -8.78 -2.01 -4.84
N TYR A 57 -8.15 -2.22 -3.68
CA TYR A 57 -8.65 -1.74 -2.39
C TYR A 57 -7.95 -0.46 -1.94
N GLY A 58 -8.58 0.34 -1.08
CA GLY A 58 -7.95 1.54 -0.49
C GLY A 58 -6.73 1.20 0.39
N LEU A 59 -5.89 2.19 0.68
CA LEU A 59 -4.62 1.99 1.40
C LEU A 59 -4.77 1.47 2.83
N ARG A 60 -5.89 1.76 3.50
CA ARG A 60 -6.21 1.19 4.82
C ARG A 60 -6.37 -0.33 4.76
N TYR A 61 -7.22 -0.83 3.86
CA TYR A 61 -7.44 -2.26 3.70
C TYR A 61 -6.20 -2.99 3.18
N LEU A 62 -5.43 -2.35 2.30
CA LEU A 62 -4.13 -2.88 1.89
C LEU A 62 -3.19 -3.02 3.10
N SER A 63 -3.12 -2.00 3.95
CA SER A 63 -2.30 -2.03 5.17
C SER A 63 -2.73 -3.13 6.14
N ILE A 64 -4.03 -3.37 6.31
CA ILE A 64 -4.52 -4.52 7.09
C ILE A 64 -4.00 -5.83 6.47
N GLY A 65 -4.11 -5.98 5.15
CA GLY A 65 -3.60 -7.15 4.43
C GLY A 65 -2.10 -7.35 4.61
N VAL A 66 -1.30 -6.27 4.54
CA VAL A 66 0.15 -6.31 4.79
C VAL A 66 0.43 -6.78 6.22
N ILE A 67 -0.20 -6.21 7.23
CA ILE A 67 0.02 -6.61 8.63
C ILE A 67 -0.34 -8.09 8.86
N VAL A 68 -1.50 -8.53 8.36
CA VAL A 68 -1.92 -9.95 8.47
C VAL A 68 -0.92 -10.87 7.77
N PHE A 69 -0.45 -10.46 6.58
CA PHE A 69 0.53 -11.23 5.83
C PHE A 69 1.86 -11.35 6.57
N GLU A 70 2.39 -10.26 7.12
CA GLU A 70 3.65 -10.25 7.88
C GLU A 70 3.57 -11.12 9.14
N VAL A 71 2.44 -11.07 9.87
CA VAL A 71 2.19 -11.97 11.01
C VAL A 71 2.19 -13.43 10.55
N GLY A 72 1.57 -13.73 9.41
CA GLY A 72 1.57 -15.06 8.81
C GLY A 72 2.97 -15.55 8.41
N VAL A 73 3.79 -14.68 7.80
CA VAL A 73 5.18 -14.97 7.43
C VAL A 73 6.00 -15.34 8.67
N VAL A 74 5.91 -14.54 9.74
CA VAL A 74 6.61 -14.81 11.00
C VAL A 74 6.15 -16.14 11.61
N ALA A 75 4.85 -16.43 11.61
CA ALA A 75 4.32 -17.69 12.12
C ALA A 75 4.84 -18.91 11.33
N VAL A 76 4.84 -18.84 10.00
CA VAL A 76 5.40 -19.89 9.13
C VAL A 76 6.91 -20.05 9.36
N TRP A 77 7.64 -18.94 9.48
CA TRP A 77 9.08 -18.96 9.73
C TRP A 77 9.42 -19.61 11.08
N LEU A 78 8.72 -19.26 12.16
CA LEU A 78 8.92 -19.86 13.47
C LEU A 78 8.60 -21.36 13.47
N TRP A 79 7.52 -21.77 12.78
CA TRP A 79 7.18 -23.18 12.61
C TRP A 79 8.26 -23.97 11.86
N ALA A 80 8.74 -23.43 10.73
CA ALA A 80 9.78 -24.04 9.91
C ALA A 80 11.13 -24.11 10.64
N LEU A 81 11.49 -23.06 11.37
CA LEU A 81 12.69 -23.00 12.20
C LEU A 81 12.64 -24.08 13.28
N ALA A 82 11.58 -24.13 14.08
CA ALA A 82 11.44 -25.09 15.16
C ALA A 82 11.48 -26.54 14.64
N GLY A 83 10.72 -26.85 13.59
CA GLY A 83 10.67 -28.21 13.05
C GLY A 83 11.97 -28.64 12.38
N THR A 84 12.65 -27.74 11.67
CA THR A 84 13.94 -28.05 11.04
C THR A 84 15.07 -28.12 12.06
N TRP A 85 15.03 -27.31 13.12
CA TRP A 85 15.93 -27.43 14.25
C TRP A 85 15.80 -28.80 14.92
N MET A 86 14.56 -29.25 15.17
CA MET A 86 14.28 -30.56 15.74
C MET A 86 14.70 -31.71 14.83
N ALA A 87 14.45 -31.61 13.51
CA ALA A 87 14.94 -32.59 12.54
C ALA A 87 16.47 -32.65 12.50
N SER A 88 17.15 -31.50 12.61
CA SER A 88 18.62 -31.42 12.70
C SER A 88 19.14 -32.07 13.98
N PHE A 89 18.50 -31.81 15.12
CA PHE A 89 18.89 -32.42 16.41
C PHE A 89 18.74 -33.94 16.38
N ARG A 90 17.63 -34.47 15.85
CA ARG A 90 17.44 -35.91 15.67
C ARG A 90 18.44 -36.51 14.69
N HIS A 91 18.78 -35.81 13.60
CA HIS A 91 19.82 -36.25 12.67
C HIS A 91 21.20 -36.35 13.34
N LEU A 92 21.52 -35.41 14.24
CA LEU A 92 22.77 -35.38 15.01
C LEU A 92 22.89 -36.54 16.00
N MET A 93 21.78 -36.90 16.66
CA MET A 93 21.71 -38.06 17.58
C MET A 93 21.62 -39.41 16.86
N GLY A 94 21.29 -39.41 15.56
CA GLY A 94 21.17 -40.60 14.75
C GLY A 94 22.50 -41.11 14.19
N ARG A 95 22.41 -42.07 13.26
CA ARG A 95 23.57 -42.64 12.55
C ARG A 95 23.94 -41.88 11.27
N GLY A 96 23.28 -40.75 10.99
CA GLY A 96 23.48 -39.93 9.80
C GLY A 96 24.77 -39.10 9.86
N SER A 97 25.06 -38.41 8.75
CA SER A 97 26.21 -37.50 8.70
C SER A 97 25.98 -36.28 9.59
N LYS A 98 26.78 -36.17 10.65
CA LYS A 98 26.71 -35.05 11.61
C LYS A 98 27.02 -33.70 10.96
N LEU A 99 27.83 -33.71 9.89
CA LEU A 99 28.19 -32.50 9.14
C LEU A 99 26.94 -31.77 8.64
N TRP A 100 26.00 -32.49 8.00
CA TRP A 100 24.79 -31.87 7.44
C TRP A 100 23.87 -31.30 8.52
N ALA A 101 23.78 -31.95 9.69
CA ALA A 101 23.01 -31.42 10.82
C ALA A 101 23.62 -30.11 11.35
N VAL A 102 24.95 -30.08 11.52
CA VAL A 102 25.66 -28.88 11.98
C VAL A 102 25.54 -27.74 10.97
N LEU A 103 25.73 -28.01 9.68
CA LEU A 103 25.57 -27.00 8.62
C LEU A 103 24.15 -26.43 8.59
N ALA A 104 23.13 -27.29 8.73
CA ALA A 104 21.74 -26.85 8.81
C ALA A 104 21.52 -25.93 10.03
N MET A 105 21.97 -26.32 11.22
CA MET A 105 21.84 -25.48 12.43
C MET A 105 22.57 -24.14 12.29
N LEU A 106 23.80 -24.13 11.78
CA LEU A 106 24.57 -22.90 11.54
C LEU A 106 23.84 -21.97 10.56
N SER A 107 23.32 -22.52 9.47
CA SER A 107 22.56 -21.75 8.48
C SER A 107 21.25 -21.18 9.05
N LEU A 108 20.53 -21.94 9.88
CA LEU A 108 19.30 -21.48 10.55
C LEU A 108 19.60 -20.38 11.57
N THR A 109 20.69 -20.49 12.32
CA THR A 109 21.14 -19.43 13.23
C THR A 109 21.49 -18.17 12.46
N ALA A 110 22.28 -18.28 11.38
CA ALA A 110 22.63 -17.14 10.53
C ALA A 110 21.39 -16.49 9.90
N ALA A 111 20.44 -17.30 9.41
CA ALA A 111 19.17 -16.83 8.89
C ALA A 111 18.35 -16.10 9.97
N SER A 112 18.29 -16.64 11.19
CA SER A 112 17.59 -16.01 12.32
C SER A 112 18.18 -14.65 12.68
N VAL A 113 19.51 -14.53 12.73
CA VAL A 113 20.19 -13.24 12.94
C VAL A 113 19.85 -12.27 11.81
N SER A 114 19.88 -12.73 10.55
CA SER A 114 19.50 -11.91 9.40
C SER A 114 18.04 -11.45 9.46
N THR A 115 17.12 -12.33 9.87
CA THR A 115 15.69 -12.01 10.02
C THR A 115 15.45 -10.99 11.12
N VAL A 116 16.12 -11.11 12.27
CA VAL A 116 16.00 -10.13 13.36
C VAL A 116 16.52 -8.76 12.90
N ARG A 117 17.64 -8.74 12.18
CA ARG A 117 18.17 -7.51 11.59
C ARG A 117 17.18 -6.90 10.58
N GLU A 118 16.61 -7.71 9.70
CA GLU A 118 15.65 -7.23 8.70
C GLU A 118 14.38 -6.69 9.36
N ALA A 119 13.83 -7.38 10.36
CA ALA A 119 12.69 -6.91 11.14
C ALA A 119 12.96 -5.54 11.79
N ALA A 120 14.19 -5.29 12.25
CA ALA A 120 14.58 -3.99 12.78
C ALA A 120 14.57 -2.88 11.70
N HIS A 121 14.97 -3.19 10.46
CA HIS A 121 14.90 -2.27 9.32
C HIS A 121 13.45 -2.05 8.85
N MET A 122 12.62 -3.08 8.90
CA MET A 122 11.19 -3.00 8.55
C MET A 122 10.33 -2.29 9.60
N ARG A 123 10.87 -1.96 10.79
CA ARG A 123 10.09 -1.34 11.87
C ARG A 123 9.32 -0.07 11.43
N PRO A 124 9.90 0.91 10.73
CA PRO A 124 9.16 2.08 10.27
C PRO A 124 8.03 1.70 9.31
N PHE A 125 8.30 0.76 8.40
CA PHE A 125 7.33 0.25 7.45
C PHE A 125 6.11 -0.38 8.14
N ILE A 126 6.34 -1.32 9.06
CA ILE A 126 5.29 -1.96 9.85
C ILE A 126 4.53 -0.95 10.70
N THR A 127 5.23 0.03 11.30
CA THR A 127 4.61 1.04 12.17
C THR A 127 3.65 1.93 11.38
N GLU A 128 4.05 2.38 10.19
CA GLU A 128 3.20 3.19 9.34
C GLU A 128 1.99 2.43 8.82
N HIS A 129 2.18 1.19 8.35
CA HIS A 129 1.09 0.32 7.92
C HIS A 129 0.12 0.01 9.06
N TRP A 130 0.63 -0.27 10.27
CA TRP A 130 -0.20 -0.46 11.45
C TRP A 130 -1.07 0.77 11.74
N ALA A 131 -0.47 1.95 11.78
CA ALA A 131 -1.20 3.18 12.06
C ALA A 131 -2.26 3.47 10.97
N THR A 132 -1.95 3.23 9.70
CA THR A 132 -2.91 3.38 8.60
C THR A 132 -4.02 2.32 8.67
N ALA A 133 -3.72 1.07 9.03
CA ALA A 133 -4.72 0.03 9.26
C ALA A 133 -5.72 0.43 10.37
N MET A 134 -5.22 1.09 11.42
CA MET A 134 -6.00 1.67 12.51
C MET A 134 -6.76 2.95 12.12
N GLY A 135 -6.64 3.43 10.89
CA GLY A 135 -7.41 4.55 10.35
C GLY A 135 -6.66 5.89 10.31
N ARG A 136 -5.35 5.94 10.60
CA ARG A 136 -4.56 7.16 10.45
C ARG A 136 -4.58 7.63 9.00
N GLN A 137 -4.95 8.90 8.81
CA GLN A 137 -4.98 9.57 7.51
C GLN A 137 -3.77 10.52 7.35
N PRO A 138 -3.36 10.84 6.11
CA PRO A 138 -2.20 11.68 5.83
C PRO A 138 -2.50 13.18 5.98
N ALA A 139 -3.78 13.56 5.88
CA ALA A 139 -4.25 14.93 6.04
C ALA A 139 -5.42 14.96 7.04
N GLY A 140 -5.80 16.16 7.50
CA GLY A 140 -6.97 16.36 8.35
C GLY A 140 -8.28 16.00 7.65
N ASP A 141 -9.39 16.06 8.38
CA ASP A 141 -10.71 15.77 7.84
C ASP A 141 -11.07 16.65 6.63
N PHE A 142 -12.06 16.21 5.86
CA PHE A 142 -12.59 16.95 4.72
C PHE A 142 -14.04 17.36 4.94
N HIS A 143 -14.43 18.41 4.24
CA HIS A 143 -15.78 18.93 4.19
C HIS A 143 -16.25 19.07 2.73
N ILE A 144 -17.53 18.82 2.50
CA ILE A 144 -18.16 18.98 1.19
C ILE A 144 -19.44 19.79 1.37
N GLU A 145 -19.53 20.89 0.64
CA GLU A 145 -20.69 21.78 0.65
C GLU A 145 -21.17 22.07 -0.78
N LEU A 146 -22.47 22.30 -0.92
CA LEU A 146 -23.07 22.82 -2.14
C LEU A 146 -23.26 24.33 -1.99
N ILE A 147 -22.68 25.09 -2.91
CA ILE A 147 -22.75 26.55 -2.93
C ILE A 147 -23.28 27.04 -4.28
N ASP A 148 -23.43 28.35 -4.43
CA ASP A 148 -23.90 29.01 -5.66
C ASP A 148 -25.22 28.42 -6.16
N GLY A 149 -26.18 28.24 -5.24
CA GLY A 149 -27.48 27.66 -5.54
C GLY A 149 -27.42 26.19 -5.99
N GLY A 150 -26.36 25.46 -5.59
CA GLY A 150 -26.13 24.06 -5.93
C GLY A 150 -25.42 23.84 -7.27
N GLN A 151 -24.80 24.88 -7.83
CA GLN A 151 -24.01 24.75 -9.08
C GLN A 151 -22.55 24.36 -8.84
N VAL A 152 -22.05 24.58 -7.62
CA VAL A 152 -20.67 24.30 -7.24
C VAL A 152 -20.66 23.38 -6.03
N VAL A 153 -19.89 22.31 -6.12
CA VAL A 153 -19.50 21.50 -4.96
C VAL A 153 -18.15 22.02 -4.50
N ALA A 154 -18.05 22.55 -3.28
CA ALA A 154 -16.75 22.86 -2.69
C ALA A 154 -16.27 21.69 -1.85
N PHE A 155 -15.03 21.26 -2.12
CA PHE A 155 -14.31 20.26 -1.35
C PHE A 155 -13.15 20.95 -0.64
N THR A 156 -13.16 20.88 0.69
CA THR A 156 -12.12 21.47 1.55
C THR A 156 -11.50 20.39 2.44
N GLY A 157 -10.19 20.41 2.63
CA GLY A 157 -9.48 19.52 3.57
C GLY A 157 -8.83 18.31 2.91
N GLY A 158 -8.61 17.23 3.68
CA GLY A 158 -7.75 16.13 3.26
C GLY A 158 -8.36 15.20 2.20
N VAL A 159 -7.57 14.81 1.20
CA VAL A 159 -7.90 13.74 0.25
C VAL A 159 -7.71 12.38 0.94
N ASN A 160 -8.60 12.09 1.89
CA ASN A 160 -8.55 10.94 2.78
C ASN A 160 -9.48 9.81 2.34
N GLU A 161 -9.40 8.67 3.01
CA GLU A 161 -10.31 7.54 2.78
C GLU A 161 -11.78 8.00 2.68
N SER A 162 -12.49 7.55 1.63
CA SER A 162 -13.89 7.87 1.33
C SER A 162 -14.15 9.26 0.75
N ALA A 163 -13.15 10.12 0.56
CA ALA A 163 -13.33 11.43 -0.08
C ALA A 163 -13.94 11.32 -1.48
N ALA A 164 -13.52 10.33 -2.29
CA ALA A 164 -14.08 10.12 -3.63
C ALA A 164 -15.55 9.68 -3.58
N ALA A 165 -15.87 8.76 -2.68
CA ALA A 165 -17.24 8.28 -2.51
C ALA A 165 -18.17 9.37 -1.93
N ALA A 166 -17.66 10.24 -1.06
CA ALA A 166 -18.41 11.37 -0.54
C ALA A 166 -18.65 12.42 -1.63
N LEU A 167 -17.63 12.75 -2.43
CA LEU A 167 -17.75 13.66 -3.56
C LEU A 167 -18.75 13.16 -4.60
N ASP A 168 -18.67 11.87 -4.97
CA ASP A 168 -19.61 11.24 -5.89
C ASP A 168 -21.06 11.35 -5.41
N ARG A 169 -21.31 11.00 -4.14
CA ARG A 169 -22.64 11.12 -3.54
C ARG A 169 -23.14 12.56 -3.51
N ALA A 170 -22.27 13.53 -3.22
CA ALA A 170 -22.65 14.94 -3.22
C ALA A 170 -23.08 15.41 -4.62
N ILE A 171 -22.33 15.05 -5.66
CA ILE A 171 -22.64 15.40 -7.04
C ILE A 171 -23.89 14.67 -7.55
N ALA A 172 -24.00 13.37 -7.27
CA ALA A 172 -25.14 12.55 -7.70
C ALA A 172 -26.48 13.09 -7.18
N ASN A 173 -26.49 13.68 -5.98
CA ASN A 173 -27.67 14.27 -5.36
C ASN A 173 -27.91 15.74 -5.76
N ALA A 174 -27.06 16.32 -6.61
CA ALA A 174 -27.10 17.73 -6.98
C ALA A 174 -26.98 17.90 -8.50
N PRO A 175 -28.07 17.69 -9.26
CA PRO A 175 -28.02 17.62 -10.73
C PRO A 175 -27.64 18.93 -11.43
N LYS A 176 -27.60 20.07 -10.70
CA LYS A 176 -27.17 21.38 -11.22
C LYS A 176 -25.67 21.60 -11.11
N VAL A 177 -24.93 20.70 -10.46
CA VAL A 177 -23.50 20.86 -10.25
C VAL A 177 -22.77 20.84 -11.58
N THR A 178 -21.95 21.86 -11.79
CA THR A 178 -21.12 22.00 -12.99
C THR A 178 -19.64 22.22 -12.66
N THR A 179 -19.32 22.50 -11.40
CA THR A 179 -17.97 22.83 -10.94
C THR A 179 -17.66 22.17 -9.62
N VAL A 180 -16.43 21.68 -9.48
CA VAL A 180 -15.82 21.35 -8.20
C VAL A 180 -14.83 22.44 -7.82
N ARG A 181 -15.07 23.14 -6.71
CA ARG A 181 -14.10 24.04 -6.09
C ARG A 181 -13.23 23.22 -5.14
N LEU A 182 -11.91 23.37 -5.24
CA LEU A 182 -10.93 22.59 -4.48
C LEU A 182 -10.10 23.50 -3.58
N GLU A 183 -10.04 23.12 -2.30
CA GLU A 183 -9.12 23.67 -1.31
C GLU A 183 -8.53 22.53 -0.48
N SER A 184 -7.30 22.10 -0.78
CA SER A 184 -6.79 20.88 -0.17
C SER A 184 -5.27 20.78 -0.13
N PRO A 185 -4.69 20.33 1.01
CA PRO A 185 -3.27 19.98 1.07
C PRO A 185 -2.95 18.66 0.35
N GLY A 186 -3.97 17.94 -0.14
CA GLY A 186 -3.85 16.61 -0.72
C GLY A 186 -4.07 15.51 0.31
N GLY A 187 -3.44 14.36 0.08
CA GLY A 187 -3.64 13.14 0.87
C GLY A 187 -3.25 11.89 0.09
N TRP A 188 -4.08 10.85 0.12
CA TRP A 188 -3.80 9.60 -0.59
C TRP A 188 -3.85 9.80 -2.11
N LEU A 189 -2.74 9.48 -2.79
CA LEU A 189 -2.63 9.60 -4.25
C LEU A 189 -3.76 8.86 -4.99
N ARG A 190 -4.02 7.60 -4.60
CA ARG A 190 -5.06 6.77 -5.19
C ARG A 190 -6.48 7.27 -4.92
N GLU A 191 -6.70 7.95 -3.79
CA GLU A 191 -8.01 8.57 -3.56
C GLU A 191 -8.17 9.84 -4.40
N GLY A 192 -7.08 10.60 -4.61
CA GLY A 192 -7.06 11.69 -5.59
C GLY A 192 -7.36 11.22 -7.00
N GLU A 193 -6.82 10.07 -7.43
CA GLU A 193 -7.18 9.44 -8.71
C GLU A 193 -8.67 9.10 -8.80
N ARG A 194 -9.25 8.51 -7.74
CA ARG A 194 -10.69 8.18 -7.70
C ARG A 194 -11.56 9.42 -7.72
N MET A 195 -11.19 10.48 -6.98
CA MET A 195 -11.87 11.77 -7.07
C MET A 195 -11.77 12.36 -8.48
N ALA A 196 -10.61 12.24 -9.13
CA ALA A 196 -10.40 12.65 -10.51
C ALA A 196 -11.29 11.85 -11.50
N GLU A 197 -11.50 10.55 -11.26
CA GLU A 197 -12.45 9.74 -12.04
C GLU A 197 -13.89 10.22 -11.88
N VAL A 198 -14.30 10.58 -10.66
CA VAL A 198 -15.62 11.18 -10.39
C VAL A 198 -15.79 12.48 -11.19
N VAL A 199 -14.82 13.40 -11.11
CA VAL A 199 -14.84 14.67 -11.87
C VAL A 199 -14.95 14.44 -13.37
N ARG A 200 -14.15 13.51 -13.93
CA ARG A 200 -14.19 13.16 -15.36
C ARG A 200 -15.54 12.56 -15.77
N ARG A 201 -16.08 11.65 -14.96
CA ARG A 201 -17.34 10.95 -15.26
C ARG A 201 -18.52 11.91 -15.37
N TYR A 202 -18.56 12.95 -14.53
CA TYR A 202 -19.60 13.98 -14.58
C TYR A 202 -19.26 15.15 -15.51
N GLY A 203 -18.07 15.18 -16.14
CA GLY A 203 -17.66 16.24 -17.05
C GLY A 203 -17.59 17.63 -16.38
N LEU A 204 -17.15 17.68 -15.12
CA LEU A 204 -17.19 18.90 -14.32
C LEU A 204 -15.99 19.82 -14.60
N ARG A 205 -16.19 21.11 -14.35
CA ARG A 205 -15.13 22.11 -14.26
C ARG A 205 -14.43 22.00 -12.91
N THR A 206 -13.18 22.43 -12.83
CA THR A 206 -12.46 22.52 -11.56
C THR A 206 -11.94 23.94 -11.34
N ARG A 207 -12.01 24.38 -10.08
CA ARG A 207 -11.59 25.72 -9.67
C ARG A 207 -10.82 25.68 -8.37
N ILE A 208 -9.78 26.49 -8.25
CA ILE A 208 -9.04 26.70 -6.99
C ILE A 208 -9.14 28.17 -6.61
N GLU A 209 -9.47 28.43 -5.35
CA GLU A 209 -9.56 29.80 -4.82
C GLU A 209 -8.41 30.15 -3.86
N THR A 210 -7.87 29.16 -3.16
CA THR A 210 -6.77 29.34 -2.20
C THR A 210 -5.61 28.41 -2.50
N GLU A 211 -5.75 27.11 -2.31
CA GLU A 211 -4.66 26.15 -2.52
C GLU A 211 -5.12 24.75 -2.89
N CYS A 212 -4.29 24.06 -3.69
CA CYS A 212 -4.48 22.67 -4.04
C CYS A 212 -3.11 22.03 -4.21
N HIS A 213 -2.79 21.06 -3.36
CA HIS A 213 -1.46 20.47 -3.29
C HIS A 213 -1.48 18.95 -3.41
N SER A 214 -0.35 18.38 -3.85
CA SER A 214 -0.14 16.93 -3.87
C SER A 214 -1.23 16.19 -4.66
N SER A 215 -1.89 15.19 -4.09
CA SER A 215 -2.97 14.45 -4.75
C SER A 215 -4.20 15.29 -5.14
N CYS A 216 -4.43 16.46 -4.53
CA CYS A 216 -5.47 17.39 -4.97
C CYS A 216 -5.26 17.82 -6.43
N THR A 217 -3.99 17.95 -6.85
CA THR A 217 -3.67 18.37 -8.22
C THR A 217 -4.22 17.41 -9.27
N LEU A 218 -4.32 16.11 -8.95
CA LEU A 218 -4.93 15.13 -9.84
C LEU A 218 -6.43 15.38 -10.04
N VAL A 219 -7.12 15.78 -8.97
CA VAL A 219 -8.54 16.14 -9.01
C VAL A 219 -8.73 17.40 -9.83
N PHE A 220 -7.88 18.40 -9.63
CA PHE A 220 -7.90 19.62 -10.41
C PHE A 220 -7.69 19.35 -11.91
N LEU A 221 -6.68 18.56 -12.26
CA LEU A 221 -6.35 18.22 -13.65
C LEU A 221 -7.45 17.42 -14.37
N ALA A 222 -8.38 16.82 -13.64
CA ALA A 222 -9.50 16.06 -14.19
C ALA A 222 -10.60 16.93 -14.80
N GLY A 223 -10.64 18.23 -14.47
CA GLY A 223 -11.66 19.15 -14.96
C GLY A 223 -11.53 19.41 -16.45
N ASN A 224 -12.67 19.53 -17.15
CA ASN A 224 -12.69 19.91 -18.57
C ASN A 224 -12.32 21.39 -18.79
N ASP A 225 -12.60 22.24 -17.81
CA ASP A 225 -12.17 23.63 -17.71
C ASP A 225 -11.62 23.87 -16.30
N ARG A 226 -10.38 24.35 -16.23
CA ARG A 226 -9.50 24.37 -15.07
C ARG A 226 -9.07 25.82 -14.83
N THR A 227 -9.61 26.42 -13.78
CA THR A 227 -9.35 27.83 -13.43
C THR A 227 -8.78 27.97 -12.02
N MET A 228 -7.99 29.02 -11.82
CA MET A 228 -7.35 29.30 -10.55
C MET A 228 -7.41 30.80 -10.28
N ALA A 229 -7.81 31.19 -9.07
CA ALA A 229 -7.81 32.60 -8.66
C ALA A 229 -6.38 33.20 -8.71
N PRO A 230 -6.22 34.52 -8.90
CA PRO A 230 -4.90 35.14 -9.06
C PRO A 230 -3.90 34.87 -7.92
N GLY A 231 -4.39 34.75 -6.67
CA GLY A 231 -3.57 34.46 -5.49
C GLY A 231 -3.48 32.98 -5.11
N ALA A 232 -4.18 32.11 -5.83
CA ALA A 232 -4.26 30.70 -5.48
C ALA A 232 -2.98 29.94 -5.84
N LYS A 233 -2.70 28.87 -5.10
CA LYS A 233 -1.49 28.05 -5.24
C LYS A 233 -1.82 26.63 -5.68
N LEU A 234 -1.21 26.18 -6.76
CA LEU A 234 -1.25 24.78 -7.19
C LEU A 234 0.15 24.19 -7.04
N GLY A 235 0.31 23.17 -6.20
CA GLY A 235 1.63 22.67 -5.81
C GLY A 235 1.79 21.17 -6.02
N PHE A 236 2.94 20.78 -6.57
CA PHE A 236 3.26 19.42 -6.94
C PHE A 236 4.51 18.92 -6.22
N HIS A 237 4.55 17.63 -5.96
CA HIS A 237 5.74 16.90 -5.51
C HIS A 237 5.55 15.41 -5.78
N ARG A 238 6.62 14.62 -5.65
CA ARG A 238 6.53 13.16 -5.74
C ARG A 238 5.77 12.58 -4.55
N GLY A 239 4.97 11.55 -4.76
CA GLY A 239 4.35 10.78 -3.69
C GLY A 239 5.37 10.08 -2.81
N ARG A 240 4.90 9.58 -1.67
CA ARG A 240 5.68 8.71 -0.77
C ARG A 240 4.88 7.44 -0.51
N ALA A 241 5.49 6.27 -0.72
CA ALA A 241 4.89 5.01 -0.32
C ALA A 241 4.75 4.93 1.21
N ILE A 242 3.73 4.23 1.70
CA ILE A 242 3.58 3.97 3.14
C ILE A 242 4.76 3.14 3.60
N GLY A 243 5.43 3.57 4.66
CA GLY A 243 6.64 2.90 5.13
C GLY A 243 7.85 3.06 4.21
N GLY A 244 7.69 3.73 3.07
CA GLY A 244 8.75 4.13 2.16
C GLY A 244 9.36 5.46 2.61
N GLY A 245 10.66 5.61 2.37
CA GLY A 245 11.41 6.77 2.84
C GLY A 245 12.87 6.76 2.43
N ASP A 246 13.28 5.83 1.56
CA ASP A 246 14.60 5.89 0.97
C ASP A 246 14.63 7.09 -0.01
N PRO A 247 15.48 8.10 0.24
CA PRO A 247 15.62 9.23 -0.68
C PRO A 247 15.98 8.79 -2.10
N ASP A 248 16.68 7.65 -2.22
CA ASP A 248 17.19 7.04 -3.44
C ASP A 248 16.18 6.10 -4.11
N GLU A 249 14.97 5.94 -3.55
CA GLU A 249 13.92 5.17 -4.19
C GLU A 249 13.61 5.77 -5.58
N PRO A 250 13.74 4.99 -6.66
CA PRO A 250 13.55 5.51 -8.01
C PRO A 250 12.13 6.05 -8.16
N PRO A 251 11.92 7.12 -8.96
CA PRO A 251 10.60 7.71 -9.14
C PRO A 251 9.56 6.66 -9.53
N ASP A 252 8.41 6.69 -8.84
CA ASP A 252 7.35 5.71 -9.10
C ASP A 252 6.86 5.84 -10.55
N ARG A 253 7.14 4.79 -11.34
CA ARG A 253 6.69 4.71 -12.74
C ARG A 253 5.17 4.78 -12.85
N ARG A 254 4.43 4.36 -11.82
CA ARG A 254 2.97 4.49 -11.76
C ARG A 254 2.57 5.96 -11.59
N GLU A 255 3.21 6.69 -10.69
CA GLU A 255 2.95 8.13 -10.50
C GLU A 255 3.21 8.94 -11.77
N ALA A 256 4.32 8.67 -12.48
CA ALA A 256 4.57 9.26 -13.79
C ALA A 256 3.39 9.06 -14.75
N ALA A 257 2.91 7.82 -14.86
CA ALA A 257 1.81 7.45 -15.76
C ALA A 257 0.49 8.13 -15.37
N ILE A 258 0.26 8.43 -14.09
CA ILE A 258 -0.93 9.16 -13.63
C ILE A 258 -0.91 10.58 -14.18
N TYR A 259 0.17 11.33 -13.98
CA TYR A 259 0.26 12.71 -14.45
C TYR A 259 0.32 12.82 -15.99
N LEU A 260 0.95 11.86 -16.67
CA LEU A 260 0.95 11.79 -18.13
C LEU A 260 -0.47 11.55 -18.67
N ARG A 261 -1.24 10.63 -18.07
CA ARG A 261 -2.66 10.41 -18.42
C ARG A 261 -3.54 11.63 -18.12
N ALA A 262 -3.14 12.46 -17.15
CA ALA A 262 -3.79 13.74 -16.86
C ALA A 262 -3.40 14.86 -17.85
N GLY A 263 -2.62 14.55 -18.89
CA GLY A 263 -2.29 15.48 -19.98
C GLY A 263 -1.05 16.34 -19.74
N LEU A 264 -0.26 16.08 -18.70
CA LEU A 264 0.98 16.82 -18.46
C LEU A 264 2.09 16.35 -19.40
N THR A 265 2.96 17.30 -19.78
CA THR A 265 4.13 16.97 -20.62
C THR A 265 5.16 16.15 -19.83
N PRO A 266 5.97 15.30 -20.49
CA PRO A 266 7.02 14.54 -19.82
C PRO A 266 8.01 15.42 -19.05
N ALA A 267 8.28 16.64 -19.53
CA ALA A 267 9.17 17.58 -18.85
C ALA A 267 8.57 18.07 -17.52
N PHE A 268 7.27 18.40 -17.51
CA PHE A 268 6.56 18.80 -16.30
C PHE A 268 6.51 17.65 -15.29
N VAL A 269 6.18 16.44 -15.75
CA VAL A 269 6.15 15.24 -14.90
C VAL A 269 7.52 14.93 -14.29
N ARG A 270 8.61 15.05 -15.05
CA ARG A 270 9.97 14.91 -14.51
C ARG A 270 10.25 15.93 -13.39
N ARG A 271 9.76 17.16 -13.52
CA ARG A 271 9.91 18.18 -12.47
C ARG A 271 9.12 17.84 -11.21
N ILE A 272 7.90 17.31 -11.35
CA ILE A 272 7.11 16.80 -10.21
C ILE A 272 7.90 15.71 -9.49
N LEU A 273 8.37 14.71 -10.22
CA LEU A 273 9.08 13.55 -9.65
C LEU A 273 10.45 13.88 -9.07
N ALA A 274 11.11 14.94 -9.57
CA ALA A 274 12.34 15.47 -9.00
C ALA A 274 12.12 16.31 -7.73
N THR A 275 10.87 16.67 -7.41
CA THR A 275 10.54 17.44 -6.21
C THR A 275 10.30 16.47 -5.03
N PRO A 276 11.14 16.48 -3.98
CA PRO A 276 11.00 15.57 -2.84
C PRO A 276 9.63 15.66 -2.17
N HIS A 277 9.17 14.56 -1.56
CA HIS A 277 7.87 14.52 -0.88
C HIS A 277 7.76 15.47 0.33
N ALA A 278 8.91 15.92 0.86
CA ALA A 278 9.00 16.84 2.00
C ALA A 278 8.97 18.32 1.57
N SER A 279 8.97 18.61 0.27
CA SER A 279 8.87 19.96 -0.27
C SER A 279 7.75 20.05 -1.31
N ILE A 280 7.38 21.27 -1.71
CA ILE A 280 6.32 21.50 -2.69
C ILE A 280 6.85 22.47 -3.75
N TRP A 281 6.76 22.08 -5.01
CA TRP A 281 6.99 22.97 -6.14
C TRP A 281 5.67 23.64 -6.52
N VAL A 282 5.62 24.96 -6.36
CA VAL A 282 4.47 25.81 -6.74
C VAL A 282 4.86 26.61 -7.98
N PRO A 283 4.43 26.21 -9.19
CA PRO A 283 4.70 26.96 -10.41
C PRO A 283 3.87 28.25 -10.47
N SER A 284 4.33 29.26 -11.21
CA SER A 284 3.55 30.48 -11.47
C SER A 284 2.36 30.20 -12.40
N HIS A 285 1.33 31.04 -12.36
CA HIS A 285 0.17 30.94 -13.28
C HIS A 285 0.57 30.85 -14.75
N GLU A 286 1.57 31.61 -15.18
CA GLU A 286 2.03 31.55 -16.58
C GLU A 286 2.64 30.19 -16.92
N VAL A 287 3.45 29.62 -16.04
CA VAL A 287 4.01 28.26 -16.24
C VAL A 287 2.88 27.22 -16.28
N LEU A 288 1.89 27.34 -15.40
CA LEU A 288 0.73 26.43 -15.38
C LEU A 288 -0.10 26.56 -16.66
N TYR A 289 -0.30 27.77 -17.16
CA TYR A 289 -1.03 28.01 -18.42
C TYR A 289 -0.27 27.45 -19.62
N GLN A 290 1.02 27.76 -19.76
CA GLN A 290 1.86 27.27 -20.84
C GLN A 290 2.00 25.73 -20.85
N ALA A 291 2.02 25.12 -19.66
CA ALA A 291 2.05 23.67 -19.51
C ALA A 291 0.69 22.99 -19.76
N GLY A 292 -0.37 23.76 -20.06
CA GLY A 292 -1.72 23.23 -20.24
C GLY A 292 -2.32 22.66 -18.96
N VAL A 293 -1.90 23.14 -17.78
CA VAL A 293 -2.51 22.82 -16.48
C VAL A 293 -3.75 23.69 -16.25
N LEU A 294 -3.67 24.98 -16.58
CA LEU A 294 -4.83 25.88 -16.64
C LEU A 294 -5.36 25.92 -18.07
N THR A 295 -6.69 25.96 -18.24
CA THR A 295 -7.33 26.11 -19.56
C THR A 295 -7.63 27.57 -19.91
N ARG A 296 -7.71 28.45 -18.91
CA ARG A 296 -7.95 29.89 -19.08
C ARG A 296 -6.96 30.70 -18.27
N ARG A 297 -6.60 31.88 -18.78
CA ARG A 297 -5.91 32.90 -18.00
C ARG A 297 -6.93 33.50 -17.03
N GLY A 298 -6.67 33.37 -15.73
CA GLY A 298 -7.47 33.96 -14.67
C GLY A 298 -7.33 35.47 -14.62
#